data_AF-A0AA45R1C1-F1
#
_entry.id   AF-A0AA45R1C1-F1
#
_cell.length_a   1.000
_cell.length_b   1.000
_cell.length_c   1.000
_cell.angle_alpha   90.00
_cell.angle_beta   90.00
_cell.angle_gamma   90.00
#
_symmetry.space_group_name_H-M   'P 1'
#
loop_
_entity.id
_entity.type
_entity.pdbx_description
1 polymer ?
#
loop_
_entity_poly.entity_id
_entity_poly.type
_entity_poly.pdbx_seq_one_letter_code
_entity_poly.pdbx_strand_id
1 'polypeptide(L)'
;MDRQDFTRIARERAVPWRRVAYLICGDWGRAEDLVQAALLRMYKHWHRIEPRGLEAYARKVISRLALDEAKRASRRKEVLGEVPDRPAAQFDEEVDGAPEVRAALKAMPPRQRAVIVLRFYADLDVAATAKALGITQGTVKSQCSRGLDSLRAALGPHHAALATRTPERTGGSR
;
A
#
# COMPACT_ATOMS: atom_id res chain seq x y z
N MET A 1 -13.16 -20.88 9.87
CA MET A 1 -13.70 -19.51 10.00
C MET A 1 -15.02 -19.45 9.28
N ASP A 2 -16.04 -18.85 9.89
CA ASP A 2 -17.40 -18.76 9.35
C ASP A 2 -17.72 -17.38 8.76
N ARG A 3 -18.99 -17.14 8.38
CA ARG A 3 -19.42 -15.84 7.81
C ARG A 3 -19.37 -14.69 8.82
N GLN A 4 -19.56 -14.96 10.11
CA GLN A 4 -19.50 -13.94 11.17
C GLN A 4 -18.04 -13.52 11.39
N ASP A 5 -17.11 -14.47 11.41
CA ASP A 5 -15.66 -14.21 11.45
C ASP A 5 -15.23 -13.29 10.31
N PHE A 6 -15.70 -13.56 9.09
CA PHE A 6 -15.38 -12.72 7.93
C PHE A 6 -15.84 -11.29 8.15
N THR A 7 -17.09 -11.10 8.57
CA THR A 7 -17.69 -9.76 8.73
C THR A 7 -16.94 -8.97 9.79
N ARG A 8 -16.59 -9.61 10.92
CA ARG A 8 -15.79 -9.01 11.99
C ARG A 8 -14.41 -8.58 11.48
N ILE A 9 -13.68 -9.50 10.84
CA ILE A 9 -12.34 -9.23 10.33
C ILE A 9 -12.36 -8.16 9.23
N ALA A 10 -13.34 -8.19 8.34
CA ALA A 10 -13.50 -7.17 7.30
C ALA A 10 -13.66 -5.78 7.91
N ARG A 11 -14.48 -5.62 8.96
CA ARG A 11 -14.66 -4.35 9.66
C ARG A 11 -13.38 -3.91 10.37
N GLU A 12 -12.74 -4.80 11.12
CA GLU A 12 -11.52 -4.50 11.89
C GLU A 12 -10.32 -4.15 11.01
N ARG A 13 -10.20 -4.76 9.82
CA ARG A 13 -9.00 -4.66 8.97
C ARG A 13 -9.16 -3.79 7.74
N ALA A 14 -10.38 -3.36 7.40
CA ALA A 14 -10.63 -2.49 6.24
C ALA A 14 -9.77 -1.21 6.26
N VAL A 15 -9.72 -0.51 7.40
CA VAL A 15 -8.96 0.75 7.51
C VAL A 15 -7.45 0.53 7.38
N PRO A 16 -6.79 -0.38 8.14
CA PRO A 16 -5.38 -0.69 7.94
C PRO A 16 -5.03 -1.11 6.50
N TRP A 17 -5.87 -1.93 5.87
CA TRP A 17 -5.68 -2.35 4.49
C TRP A 17 -5.87 -1.23 3.48
N ARG A 18 -6.81 -0.30 3.73
CA ARG A 18 -7.02 0.88 2.88
C ARG A 18 -5.84 1.82 2.95
N ARG A 19 -5.24 2.01 4.13
CA ARG A 19 -3.99 2.79 4.28
C ARG A 19 -2.85 2.20 3.45
N VAL A 20 -2.65 0.89 3.51
CA VAL A 20 -1.65 0.21 2.66
C VAL A 20 -1.97 0.40 1.17
N ALA A 21 -3.23 0.20 0.76
CA ALA A 21 -3.64 0.38 -0.63
C ALA A 21 -3.40 1.83 -1.10
N TYR A 22 -3.78 2.81 -0.29
CA TYR A 22 -3.59 4.24 -0.55
C TYR A 22 -2.11 4.60 -0.72
N LEU A 23 -1.24 4.11 0.18
CA LEU A 23 0.19 4.34 0.04
C LEU A 23 0.78 3.69 -1.23
N ILE A 24 0.09 2.73 -1.86
CA ILE A 24 0.51 2.09 -3.13
C ILE A 24 -0.13 2.77 -4.36
N CYS A 25 -1.40 3.18 -4.32
CA CYS A 25 -2.09 3.76 -5.48
C CYS A 25 -2.06 5.30 -5.52
N GLY A 26 -1.85 5.95 -4.38
CA GLY A 26 -1.80 7.41 -4.21
C GLY A 26 -3.13 8.12 -4.34
N ASP A 27 -4.25 7.40 -4.16
CA ASP A 27 -5.63 7.91 -4.28
C ASP A 27 -6.57 7.14 -3.34
N TRP A 28 -7.39 7.88 -2.57
CA TRP A 28 -8.21 7.28 -1.52
C TRP A 28 -9.42 6.50 -2.05
N GLY A 29 -10.09 7.02 -3.08
CA GLY A 29 -11.22 6.34 -3.70
C GLY A 29 -10.78 5.02 -4.32
N ARG A 30 -9.66 5.03 -5.06
CA ARG A 30 -9.05 3.81 -5.60
C ARG A 30 -8.61 2.86 -4.49
N ALA A 31 -8.06 3.36 -3.40
CA ALA A 31 -7.67 2.52 -2.26
C ALA A 31 -8.87 1.77 -1.67
N GLU A 32 -10.02 2.44 -1.54
CA GLU A 32 -11.26 1.83 -1.08
C GLU A 32 -11.73 0.73 -2.03
N ASP A 33 -11.80 1.02 -3.32
CA ASP A 33 -12.18 0.04 -4.36
C ASP A 33 -11.27 -1.20 -4.34
N LEU A 34 -9.96 -0.99 -4.17
CA LEU A 34 -8.97 -2.07 -4.09
C LEU A 34 -9.22 -2.96 -2.86
N VAL A 35 -9.55 -2.38 -1.70
CA VAL A 35 -9.86 -3.15 -0.48
C VAL A 35 -11.19 -3.88 -0.63
N GLN A 36 -12.22 -3.24 -1.16
CA GLN A 36 -13.50 -3.89 -1.42
C GLN A 36 -13.34 -5.08 -2.38
N ALA A 37 -12.59 -4.91 -3.48
CA ALA A 37 -12.26 -6.00 -4.40
C ALA A 37 -11.45 -7.12 -3.74
N ALA A 38 -10.52 -6.77 -2.84
CA ALA A 38 -9.75 -7.76 -2.08
C ALA A 38 -10.64 -8.56 -1.11
N LEU A 39 -11.52 -7.90 -0.36
CA LEU A 39 -12.48 -8.52 0.54
C LEU A 39 -13.42 -9.48 -0.21
N LEU A 40 -13.92 -9.08 -1.38
CA LEU A 40 -14.75 -9.96 -2.24
C LEU A 40 -13.98 -11.21 -2.69
N ARG A 41 -12.71 -11.08 -3.07
CA ARG A 41 -11.85 -12.23 -3.42
C ARG A 41 -11.55 -13.12 -2.22
N MET A 42 -11.35 -12.53 -1.04
CA MET A 42 -11.14 -13.26 0.20
C MET A 42 -12.39 -14.04 0.60
N TYR A 43 -13.57 -13.41 0.52
CA TYR A 43 -14.84 -14.05 0.84
C TYR A 43 -15.08 -15.31 0.02
N LYS A 44 -14.81 -15.26 -1.30
CA LYS A 44 -14.92 -16.42 -2.21
C LYS A 44 -14.05 -17.62 -1.79
N HIS A 45 -12.94 -17.37 -1.12
CA HIS A 45 -11.99 -18.40 -0.69
C HIS A 45 -11.91 -18.54 0.83
N TRP A 46 -12.86 -17.96 1.56
CA TRP A 46 -12.75 -17.74 3.00
C TRP A 46 -12.47 -19.02 3.80
N HIS A 47 -13.17 -20.09 3.45
CA HIS A 47 -13.02 -21.42 4.07
C HIS A 47 -11.64 -22.06 3.87
N ARG A 48 -10.82 -21.57 2.93
CA ARG A 48 -9.47 -22.08 2.63
C ARG A 48 -8.36 -21.18 3.18
N ILE A 49 -8.70 -20.00 3.69
CA ILE A 49 -7.72 -19.07 4.24
C ILE A 49 -7.46 -19.50 5.68
N GLU A 50 -6.23 -19.89 5.95
CA GLU A 50 -5.78 -20.13 7.33
C GLU A 50 -5.76 -18.81 8.11
N PRO A 51 -6.28 -18.75 9.36
CA PRO A 51 -6.26 -17.53 10.17
C PRO A 51 -4.88 -16.88 10.26
N ARG A 52 -3.84 -17.70 10.48
CA ARG A 52 -2.42 -17.28 10.51
C ARG A 52 -1.91 -16.69 9.20
N GLY A 53 -2.52 -17.04 8.06
CA GLY A 53 -2.13 -16.61 6.72
C GLY A 53 -2.95 -15.44 6.18
N LEU A 54 -3.96 -14.99 6.91
CA LEU A 54 -4.96 -14.03 6.45
C LEU A 54 -4.33 -12.69 6.05
N GLU A 55 -3.46 -12.13 6.89
CA GLU A 55 -2.76 -10.87 6.60
C GLU A 55 -1.88 -10.96 5.36
N ALA A 56 -1.12 -12.04 5.25
CA ALA A 56 -0.26 -12.27 4.08
C ALA A 56 -1.09 -12.42 2.81
N TYR A 57 -2.24 -13.08 2.90
CA TYR A 57 -3.17 -13.25 1.78
C TYR A 57 -3.80 -11.91 1.37
N ALA A 58 -4.29 -11.11 2.33
CA ALA A 58 -4.87 -9.79 2.06
C ALA A 58 -3.85 -8.87 1.39
N ARG A 59 -2.63 -8.75 1.94
CA ARG A 59 -1.55 -7.91 1.38
C ARG A 59 -1.16 -8.36 -0.03
N LYS A 60 -1.10 -9.67 -0.27
CA LYS A 60 -0.87 -10.22 -1.62
C LYS A 60 -1.95 -9.77 -2.59
N VAL A 61 -3.22 -9.89 -2.22
CA VAL A 61 -4.34 -9.53 -3.10
C VAL A 61 -4.37 -8.03 -3.36
N ILE A 62 -4.29 -7.20 -2.32
CA ILE A 62 -4.31 -5.73 -2.40
C ILE A 62 -3.16 -5.22 -3.25
N SER A 63 -1.93 -5.64 -2.96
CA SER A 63 -0.74 -5.15 -3.66
C SER A 63 -0.77 -5.52 -5.15
N ARG A 64 -1.25 -6.72 -5.49
CA ARG A 64 -1.40 -7.15 -6.89
C ARG A 64 -2.48 -6.36 -7.61
N LEU A 65 -3.64 -6.17 -6.98
CA LEU A 65 -4.72 -5.35 -7.54
C LEU A 65 -4.24 -3.93 -7.85
N ALA A 66 -3.52 -3.31 -6.91
CA ALA A 66 -2.99 -1.96 -7.07
C ALA A 66 -1.97 -1.87 -8.22
N LEU A 67 -1.06 -2.84 -8.33
CA LEU A 67 -0.08 -2.90 -9.42
C LEU A 67 -0.73 -3.16 -10.78
N ASP A 68 -1.72 -4.05 -10.84
CA ASP A 68 -2.45 -4.36 -12.08
C ASP A 68 -3.25 -3.15 -12.57
N GLU A 69 -3.82 -2.37 -11.64
CA GLU A 69 -4.49 -1.12 -11.94
C GLU A 69 -3.52 -0.06 -12.45
N ALA A 70 -2.38 0.15 -11.78
CA ALA A 70 -1.35 1.08 -12.23
C ALA A 70 -0.84 0.71 -13.64
N LYS A 71 -0.64 -0.58 -13.90
CA LYS A 71 -0.25 -1.07 -15.23
C LYS A 71 -1.34 -0.78 -16.27
N ARG A 72 -2.63 -0.92 -15.92
CA ARG A 72 -3.76 -0.60 -16.80
C ARG A 72 -3.84 0.89 -17.09
N ALA A 73 -3.65 1.73 -16.07
CA ALA A 73 -3.64 3.18 -16.21
C ALA A 73 -2.52 3.66 -17.15
N SER A 74 -1.30 3.12 -16.99
CA SER A 74 -0.17 3.43 -17.91
C SER A 74 -0.52 3.12 -19.36
N ARG A 75 -1.04 1.91 -19.63
CA ARG A 75 -1.45 1.50 -20.98
C ARG A 75 -2.55 2.40 -21.56
N ARG A 76 -3.50 2.84 -20.74
CA ARG A 76 -4.55 3.78 -21.20
C ARG A 76 -3.97 5.14 -21.57
N LYS A 77 -3.04 5.67 -20.76
CA LYS A 77 -2.34 6.94 -21.07
C LYS A 77 -1.55 6.86 -22.37
N GLU A 78 -0.87 5.73 -22.61
CA GLU A 78 -0.14 5.48 -23.86
C GLU A 78 -1.07 5.45 -25.10
N VAL A 79 -2.29 4.94 -24.95
CA VAL A 79 -3.24 4.77 -26.08
C VAL A 79 -4.12 6.00 -26.33
N LEU A 80 -4.59 6.68 -25.28
CA LEU A 80 -5.61 7.74 -25.37
C LEU A 80 -5.05 9.17 -25.21
N GLY A 81 -3.76 9.32 -24.90
CA GLY A 81 -3.22 10.59 -24.42
C GLY A 81 -3.61 10.89 -22.96
N GLU A 82 -3.13 12.00 -22.40
CA GLU A 82 -3.45 12.38 -21.01
C GLU A 82 -4.92 12.76 -20.85
N VAL A 83 -5.68 11.91 -20.17
CA VAL A 83 -6.97 12.29 -19.58
C VAL A 83 -6.68 12.80 -18.16
N PRO A 84 -7.03 14.05 -17.80
CA PRO A 84 -6.82 14.57 -16.46
C PRO A 84 -7.63 13.76 -15.46
N ASP A 85 -6.94 13.02 -14.61
CA ASP A 85 -7.54 12.35 -13.46
C ASP A 85 -7.66 13.40 -12.34
N ARG A 86 -8.88 13.82 -11.99
CA ARG A 86 -9.09 14.76 -10.88
C ARG A 86 -8.78 14.03 -9.57
N PRO A 87 -7.76 14.44 -8.80
CA PRO A 87 -7.53 13.84 -7.49
C PRO A 87 -8.71 14.18 -6.58
N ALA A 88 -9.27 13.18 -5.90
CA ALA A 88 -10.19 13.41 -4.80
C ALA A 88 -9.41 14.05 -3.65
N ALA A 89 -9.42 15.37 -3.58
CA ALA A 89 -8.87 16.16 -2.49
C ALA A 89 -9.87 16.13 -1.33
N GLN A 90 -9.62 15.31 -0.29
CA GLN A 90 -10.13 15.58 1.07
C GLN A 90 -9.65 14.64 2.19
N PHE A 91 -8.93 13.54 1.91
CA PHE A 91 -8.57 12.55 2.95
C PHE A 91 -7.05 12.40 3.20
N ASP A 92 -6.27 13.44 2.91
CA ASP A 92 -4.82 13.43 3.22
C ASP A 92 -4.52 13.61 4.73
N GLU A 93 -5.50 14.02 5.55
CA GLU A 93 -5.35 14.23 6.99
C GLU A 93 -5.43 12.93 7.83
N GLU A 94 -6.00 11.84 7.29
CA GLU A 94 -6.34 10.64 8.07
C GLU A 94 -5.28 9.51 8.00
N VAL A 95 -4.24 9.71 7.19
CA VAL A 95 -3.12 8.77 7.02
C VAL A 95 -1.87 9.36 7.66
N ASP A 96 -1.49 8.79 8.81
CA ASP A 96 -0.25 9.11 9.52
C ASP A 96 0.95 9.17 8.57
N GLY A 97 1.76 10.23 8.70
CA GLY A 97 2.97 10.43 7.92
C GLY A 97 3.14 11.87 7.45
N ALA A 98 4.39 12.25 7.17
CA ALA A 98 4.72 13.57 6.66
C ALA A 98 4.20 13.72 5.20
N PRO A 99 3.47 14.79 4.86
CA PRO A 99 2.97 15.05 3.50
C PRO A 99 4.06 14.93 2.42
N GLU A 100 5.28 15.33 2.75
CA GLU A 100 6.46 15.25 1.88
C GLU A 100 6.82 13.80 1.55
N VAL A 101 6.72 12.88 2.52
CA VAL A 101 6.95 11.44 2.30
C VAL A 101 5.86 10.86 1.43
N ARG A 102 4.59 11.23 1.63
CA ARG A 102 3.48 10.77 0.79
C ARG A 102 3.64 11.24 -0.65
N ALA A 103 4.01 12.50 -0.85
CA ALA A 103 4.29 13.05 -2.17
C ALA A 103 5.46 12.32 -2.85
N ALA A 104 6.57 12.09 -2.11
CA ALA A 104 7.73 11.36 -2.62
C ALA A 104 7.37 9.91 -3.01
N LEU A 105 6.58 9.20 -2.19
CA LEU A 105 6.06 7.88 -2.54
C LEU A 105 5.24 7.96 -3.84
N LYS A 106 4.26 8.86 -3.92
CA LYS A 106 3.36 8.99 -5.08
C LYS A 106 4.12 9.21 -6.40
N ALA A 107 5.25 9.92 -6.37
CA ALA A 107 6.10 10.15 -7.54
C ALA A 107 6.89 8.92 -8.00
N MET A 108 7.08 7.89 -7.16
CA MET A 108 7.85 6.70 -7.53
C MET A 108 7.13 5.79 -8.54
N PRO A 109 7.89 4.99 -9.31
CA PRO A 109 7.34 3.89 -10.07
C PRO A 109 6.50 2.94 -9.18
N PRO A 110 5.33 2.46 -9.63
CA PRO A 110 4.40 1.72 -8.79
C PRO A 110 5.00 0.49 -8.07
N ARG A 111 5.86 -0.26 -8.75
CA ARG A 111 6.52 -1.45 -8.17
C ARG A 111 7.52 -1.07 -7.08
N GLN A 112 8.30 -0.01 -7.29
CA GLN A 112 9.25 0.48 -6.32
C GLN A 112 8.54 0.98 -5.07
N ARG A 113 7.47 1.77 -5.23
CA ARG A 113 6.60 2.22 -4.14
C ARG A 113 6.01 1.05 -3.36
N ALA A 114 5.44 0.05 -4.05
CA ALA A 114 4.86 -1.12 -3.39
C ALA A 114 5.89 -1.88 -2.53
N VAL A 115 7.13 -2.01 -3.00
CA VAL A 115 8.22 -2.61 -2.21
C VAL A 115 8.51 -1.79 -0.96
N ILE A 116 8.65 -0.46 -1.07
CA ILE A 116 8.91 0.41 0.08
C ILE A 116 7.78 0.35 1.10
N VAL A 117 6.52 0.46 0.66
CA VAL A 117 5.36 0.41 1.56
C VAL A 117 5.29 -0.94 2.28
N LEU A 118 5.46 -2.06 1.58
CA LEU A 118 5.41 -3.37 2.22
C LEU A 118 6.57 -3.59 3.20
N ARG A 119 7.78 -3.12 2.88
CA ARG A 119 8.97 -3.32 3.71
C ARG A 119 8.99 -2.46 4.98
N PHE A 120 8.55 -1.20 4.87
CA PHE A 120 8.78 -0.20 5.92
C PHE A 120 7.49 0.32 6.58
N TYR A 121 6.35 0.26 5.90
CA TYR A 121 5.07 0.64 6.51
C TYR A 121 4.29 -0.59 7.01
N ALA A 122 4.36 -1.71 6.29
CA ALA A 122 3.68 -2.95 6.69
C ALA A 122 4.61 -3.96 7.40
N ASP A 123 5.86 -3.59 7.66
CA ASP A 123 6.88 -4.39 8.37
C ASP A 123 7.10 -5.81 7.82
N LEU A 124 6.96 -6.02 6.51
CA LEU A 124 7.28 -7.31 5.89
C LEU A 124 8.79 -7.45 5.72
N ASP A 125 9.31 -8.66 5.96
CA ASP A 125 10.65 -9.04 5.52
C ASP A 125 10.76 -9.13 3.97
N VAL A 126 11.98 -9.39 3.47
CA VAL A 126 12.25 -9.53 2.03
C VAL A 126 11.47 -10.70 1.41
N ALA A 127 11.37 -11.83 2.10
CA ALA A 127 10.73 -13.04 1.60
C ALA A 127 9.21 -12.90 1.53
N ALA A 128 8.59 -12.33 2.57
CA ALA A 128 7.18 -12.01 2.64
C ALA A 128 6.80 -10.97 1.56
N THR A 129 7.63 -9.94 1.36
CA THR A 129 7.42 -8.94 0.30
C THR A 129 7.47 -9.59 -1.09
N ALA A 130 8.47 -10.45 -1.33
CA ALA A 130 8.62 -11.20 -2.58
C ALA A 130 7.38 -12.04 -2.86
N LYS A 131 6.87 -12.76 -1.86
CA LYS A 131 5.65 -13.59 -1.96
C LYS A 131 4.40 -12.76 -2.24
N ALA A 132 4.23 -11.63 -1.55
CA ALA A 132 3.09 -10.73 -1.74
C ALA A 132 3.03 -10.20 -3.17
N LEU A 133 4.17 -9.72 -3.68
CA LEU A 133 4.27 -9.12 -5.01
C LEU A 133 4.43 -10.15 -6.14
N GLY A 134 4.79 -11.40 -5.83
CA GLY A 134 5.05 -12.43 -6.83
C GLY A 134 6.34 -12.18 -7.63
N ILE A 135 7.39 -11.73 -6.96
CA ILE A 135 8.72 -11.43 -7.54
C ILE A 135 9.82 -12.15 -6.75
N THR A 136 11.05 -12.15 -7.26
CA THR A 136 12.19 -12.76 -6.53
C THR A 136 12.65 -11.88 -5.37
N GLN A 137 13.30 -12.47 -4.38
CA GLN A 137 13.93 -11.73 -3.28
C GLN A 137 15.01 -10.76 -3.79
N GLY A 138 15.74 -11.12 -4.85
CA GLY A 138 16.71 -10.24 -5.51
C GLY A 138 16.04 -9.00 -6.12
N THR A 139 14.87 -9.17 -6.74
CA THR A 139 14.07 -8.04 -7.23
C THR A 139 13.59 -7.16 -6.08
N VAL A 140 13.18 -7.73 -4.95
CA VAL A 140 12.82 -6.94 -3.75
C VAL A 140 14.00 -6.08 -3.28
N LYS A 141 15.19 -6.68 -3.12
CA LYS A 141 16.39 -5.95 -2.66
C LYS A 141 16.78 -4.81 -3.59
N SER A 142 16.82 -5.07 -4.90
CA SER A 142 17.16 -4.05 -5.89
C SER A 142 16.13 -2.92 -5.98
N GLN A 143 14.83 -3.24 -5.94
CA GLN A 143 13.76 -2.23 -5.90
C GLN A 143 13.76 -1.45 -4.59
N CYS A 144 14.06 -2.09 -3.46
CA CYS A 144 14.19 -1.44 -2.17
C CYS A 144 15.34 -0.42 -2.18
N SER A 145 16.51 -0.77 -2.72
CA SER A 145 17.64 0.16 -2.86
C SER A 145 17.23 1.40 -3.66
N ARG A 146 16.70 1.20 -4.88
CA ARG A 146 16.25 2.31 -5.75
C ARG A 146 15.15 3.15 -5.10
N GLY A 147 14.26 2.50 -4.36
CA GLY A 147 13.21 3.13 -3.56
C GLY A 147 13.76 4.08 -2.52
N LEU A 148 14.72 3.62 -1.73
CA LEU A 148 15.39 4.46 -0.73
C LEU A 148 16.18 5.61 -1.38
N ASP A 149 16.85 5.36 -2.51
CA ASP A 149 17.55 6.42 -3.24
C ASP A 149 16.59 7.48 -3.77
N SER A 150 15.42 7.07 -4.26
CA SER A 150 14.37 7.99 -4.72
C SER A 150 13.78 8.81 -3.56
N LEU A 151 13.58 8.20 -2.38
CA LEU A 151 13.17 8.94 -1.18
C LEU A 151 14.22 9.98 -0.77
N ARG A 152 15.50 9.59 -0.73
CA ARG A 152 16.60 10.51 -0.38
C ARG A 152 16.68 11.68 -1.34
N ALA A 153 16.56 11.42 -2.65
CA ALA A 153 16.56 12.46 -3.67
C ALA A 153 15.35 13.41 -3.53
N ALA A 154 14.15 12.86 -3.30
CA ALA A 154 12.92 13.64 -3.20
C ALA A 154 12.82 14.47 -1.91
N LEU A 155 13.31 13.93 -0.79
CA LEU A 155 13.24 14.60 0.53
C LEU A 155 14.43 15.52 0.78
N GLY A 156 15.54 15.36 0.05
CA GLY A 156 16.73 16.18 0.20
C GLY A 156 17.25 16.23 1.66
N PRO A 157 17.86 17.34 2.09
CA PRO A 157 18.33 17.52 3.48
C PRO A 157 17.21 17.45 4.53
N HIS A 158 15.95 17.65 4.13
CA HIS A 158 14.80 17.68 5.04
C HIS A 158 14.45 16.32 5.64
N HIS A 159 14.96 15.20 5.09
CA HIS A 159 14.73 13.87 5.68
C HIS A 159 15.25 13.74 7.12
N ALA A 160 16.32 14.46 7.48
CA ALA A 160 16.85 14.47 8.85
C ALA A 160 15.88 15.16 9.83
N ALA A 161 15.24 16.25 9.40
CA ALA A 161 14.22 16.95 10.18
C ALA A 161 12.93 16.12 10.35
N LEU A 162 12.60 15.28 9.35
CA LEU A 162 11.49 14.34 9.44
C LEU A 162 11.76 13.18 10.41
N ALA A 163 13.02 12.71 10.51
CA ALA A 163 13.39 11.67 11.47
C ALA A 163 13.28 12.15 12.94
N THR A 164 13.51 13.45 13.19
CA THR A 164 13.36 14.06 14.52
C THR A 164 11.91 14.38 14.89
N ARG A 165 11.01 14.47 13.91
CA ARG A 165 9.55 14.54 14.11
C ARG A 165 9.03 13.13 14.39
N THR A 166 9.48 12.52 15.48
CA THR A 166 8.82 11.30 15.97
C THR A 166 7.39 11.69 16.29
N PRO A 167 6.36 11.07 15.70
CA PRO A 167 5.00 11.31 16.15
C PRO A 167 4.95 10.90 17.61
N GLU A 168 4.55 11.83 18.49
CA GLU A 168 4.10 11.46 19.83
C GLU A 168 3.14 10.31 19.64
N ARG A 169 3.51 9.12 20.11
CA ARG A 169 2.59 8.00 20.20
C ARG A 169 1.46 8.54 21.08
N THR A 170 0.32 8.86 20.49
CA THR A 170 -0.96 8.99 21.20
C THR A 170 -1.33 7.60 21.68
N GLY A 171 -0.56 7.11 22.66
CA GLY A 171 -0.96 6.03 23.53
C GLY A 171 -1.87 6.63 24.58
N GLY A 172 -3.09 6.08 24.69
CA GLY A 172 -3.84 6.20 25.93
C GLY A 172 -5.34 6.31 25.78
N SER A 173 -6.00 5.18 26.07
CA SER A 173 -7.33 5.08 26.71
C SER A 173 -8.53 5.35 25.79
N ARG A 174 -9.49 4.45 25.57
CA ARG A 174 -10.02 3.32 26.34
C ARG A 174 -10.63 2.27 25.40
#